data_AF-A0A1H3JGW7-F1
#
_entry.id   AF-A0A1H3JGW7-F1
#
_cell.length_a   1.000
_cell.length_b   1.000
_cell.length_c   1.000
_cell.angle_alpha   90.00
_cell.angle_beta   90.00
_cell.angle_gamma   90.00
#
_symmetry.space_group_name_H-M   'P 1'
#
loop_
_entity.id
_entity.type
_entity.pdbx_description
1 polymer ?
#
loop_
_entity_poly.entity_id
_entity_poly.type
_entity_poly.pdbx_seq_one_letter_code
_entity_poly.pdbx_strand_id
1 'polypeptide(L)'
;MILFLKAHPINQAISRSTSASKLNDNGIRRNPGEPSPEAAKEGNYKKPVMKWRGLTIRIENPAGSVRRGNGWETRMKYDYGYISGSNGVDGDEVDVYIGPNLDVTEMVYVVHQRKYGDWNKYDEDKCLIGFMSEDEAKAAYLAHYDDPRFLGPITALPVEEFIEKVKATREQSGMIKSMILFFKANVNRCSI
;
A
#
# COMPACT_ATOMS: atom_id res chain seq x y z
N MET A 1 33.65 6.43 13.74
CA MET A 1 33.43 7.59 12.85
C MET A 1 31.95 7.64 12.55
N ILE A 2 31.23 8.58 13.17
CA ILE A 2 29.76 8.69 13.13
C ILE A 2 29.39 9.38 11.81
N LEU A 3 28.64 8.70 10.95
CA LEU A 3 28.17 9.27 9.68
C LEU A 3 26.88 10.08 9.92
N PHE A 4 26.98 11.39 9.71
CA PHE A 4 25.84 12.31 9.72
C PHE A 4 24.95 12.06 8.48
N LEU A 5 23.68 11.70 8.70
CA LEU A 5 22.63 11.81 7.68
C LEU A 5 22.32 13.30 7.45
N LYS A 6 22.56 13.78 6.24
CA LYS A 6 22.15 15.13 5.80
C LYS A 6 20.63 15.19 5.70
N ALA A 7 20.04 16.08 6.49
CA ALA A 7 18.63 16.44 6.45
C ALA A 7 18.23 16.97 5.05
N HIS A 8 17.10 16.48 4.54
CA HIS A 8 16.50 16.95 3.30
C HIS A 8 15.60 18.17 3.57
N PRO A 9 15.69 19.24 2.75
CA PRO A 9 14.87 20.44 2.91
C PRO A 9 13.46 20.24 2.33
N ILE A 10 12.48 20.68 3.11
CA ILE A 10 11.05 20.68 2.80
C ILE A 10 10.70 22.05 2.20
N ASN A 11 10.03 22.08 1.04
CA ASN A 11 9.34 23.28 0.61
C ASN A 11 8.01 22.96 -0.11
N GLN A 12 6.92 23.35 0.58
CA GLN A 12 5.65 23.93 0.09
C GLN A 12 4.74 23.06 -0.81
N ALA A 13 3.40 23.12 -0.76
CA ALA A 13 2.47 24.08 -0.15
C ALA A 13 1.14 23.38 0.20
N ILE A 14 0.46 23.96 1.19
CA ILE A 14 -0.77 23.53 1.84
C ILE A 14 -2.00 24.10 1.11
N SER A 15 -3.11 23.35 1.08
CA SER A 15 -4.45 23.96 1.06
C SER A 15 -5.36 23.37 2.15
N ARG A 16 -5.44 24.18 3.22
CA ARG A 16 -6.53 24.46 4.18
C ARG A 16 -7.09 23.38 5.13
N SER A 17 -7.01 23.79 6.41
CA SER A 17 -7.84 23.49 7.58
C SER A 17 -7.64 22.19 8.36
N THR A 18 -6.46 22.06 8.97
CA THR A 18 -6.25 21.89 10.43
C THR A 18 -4.74 21.73 10.64
N SER A 19 -4.16 22.52 11.53
CA SER A 19 -2.71 22.67 11.63
C SER A 19 -2.03 21.34 11.96
N ALA A 20 -1.25 20.83 11.01
CA ALA A 20 -0.46 19.59 11.08
C ALA A 20 0.60 19.59 12.21
N SER A 21 0.76 20.69 12.95
CA SER A 21 1.76 20.86 14.00
C SER A 21 1.43 20.14 15.32
N LYS A 22 0.20 19.63 15.51
CA LYS A 22 -0.15 18.85 16.71
C LYS A 22 0.05 17.33 16.57
N LEU A 23 0.50 16.86 15.41
CA LEU A 23 0.57 15.42 15.09
C LEU A 23 1.97 14.82 15.18
N ASN A 24 2.99 15.61 15.51
CA ASN A 24 4.38 15.18 15.39
C ASN A 24 5.10 15.32 16.73
N ASP A 25 5.39 14.19 17.38
CA ASP A 25 6.34 14.10 18.49
C ASP A 25 7.55 13.30 17.97
N ASN A 26 8.71 13.95 17.86
CA ASN A 26 9.95 13.36 17.35
C ASN A 26 9.90 12.74 15.94
N GLY A 27 9.14 13.34 15.01
CA GLY A 27 9.13 12.92 13.60
C GLY A 27 8.25 11.71 13.29
N ILE A 28 7.48 11.22 14.27
CA ILE A 28 6.45 10.20 14.08
C ILE A 28 5.10 10.91 13.95
N ARG A 29 4.39 10.68 12.84
CA ARG A 29 2.97 11.07 12.69
C ARG A 29 2.16 10.28 13.72
N ARG A 30 1.69 10.91 14.80
CA ARG A 30 0.63 10.39 15.66
C ARG A 30 -0.70 10.82 15.04
N ASN A 31 -1.53 9.88 14.61
CA ASN A 31 -2.87 10.24 14.14
C ASN A 31 -3.85 10.32 15.34
N PRO A 32 -4.69 11.36 15.45
CA PRO A 32 -5.76 11.43 16.43
C PRO A 32 -6.96 10.66 15.86
N GLY A 33 -7.11 9.39 16.22
CA GLY A 33 -8.26 8.61 15.77
C GLY A 33 -8.05 7.11 15.66
N GLU A 34 -7.21 6.51 16.51
CA GLU A 34 -7.19 5.04 16.61
C GLU A 34 -8.62 4.57 16.98
N PRO A 35 -9.26 3.72 16.14
CA PRO A 35 -10.55 3.14 16.49
C PRO A 35 -10.39 2.24 17.72
N SER A 36 -11.46 2.07 18.50
CA SER A 36 -11.44 1.07 19.57
C SER A 36 -11.15 -0.32 19.00
N PRO A 37 -10.61 -1.28 19.77
CA PRO A 37 -10.34 -2.64 19.29
C PRO A 37 -11.55 -3.29 18.60
N GLU A 38 -12.76 -3.00 19.09
CA GLU A 38 -14.02 -3.49 18.54
C GLU A 38 -14.32 -2.86 17.17
N ALA A 39 -14.19 -1.54 17.04
CA ALA A 39 -14.39 -0.84 15.77
C ALA A 39 -13.31 -1.19 14.73
N ALA A 40 -12.06 -1.42 15.16
CA ALA A 40 -10.99 -1.93 14.32
C ALA A 40 -11.29 -3.34 13.81
N LYS A 41 -11.82 -4.21 14.67
CA LYS A 41 -12.21 -5.59 14.34
C LYS A 41 -13.41 -5.64 13.38
N GLU A 42 -14.38 -4.75 13.54
CA GLU A 42 -15.56 -4.66 12.67
C GLU A 42 -15.28 -3.89 11.37
N GLY A 43 -14.14 -3.21 11.26
CA GLY A 43 -13.75 -2.41 10.10
C GLY A 43 -14.60 -1.14 9.89
N ASN A 44 -15.51 -0.82 10.81
CA ASN A 44 -16.60 0.14 10.65
C ASN A 44 -16.29 1.51 11.28
N TYR A 45 -15.20 2.15 10.84
CA TYR A 45 -14.77 3.48 11.31
C TYR A 45 -14.39 4.40 10.15
N LYS A 46 -14.36 5.72 10.38
CA LYS A 46 -13.95 6.71 9.36
C LYS A 46 -12.45 6.61 9.09
N LYS A 47 -12.08 5.71 8.18
CA LYS A 47 -10.73 5.55 7.63
C LYS A 47 -10.33 6.81 6.85
N PRO A 48 -9.13 7.39 7.07
CA PRO A 48 -8.59 8.42 6.18
C PRO A 48 -8.60 7.93 4.73
N VAL A 49 -9.00 8.81 3.82
CA VAL A 49 -9.08 8.50 2.39
C VAL A 49 -8.07 9.37 1.66
N MET A 50 -7.26 8.75 0.81
CA MET A 50 -6.38 9.46 -0.10
C MET A 50 -6.71 9.11 -1.55
N LYS A 51 -6.45 10.06 -2.45
CA LYS A 51 -6.52 9.85 -3.90
C LYS A 51 -5.09 9.79 -4.41
N TRP A 52 -4.77 8.76 -5.19
CA TRP A 52 -3.45 8.61 -5.81
C TRP A 52 -3.63 8.13 -7.24
N ARG A 53 -3.25 8.98 -8.20
CA ARG A 53 -3.28 8.68 -9.64
C ARG A 53 -4.61 8.05 -10.14
N GLY A 54 -5.73 8.59 -9.65
CA GLY A 54 -7.08 8.13 -9.99
C GLY A 54 -7.58 6.91 -9.20
N LEU A 55 -6.74 6.32 -8.36
CA LEU A 55 -7.14 5.31 -7.37
C LEU A 55 -7.58 5.98 -6.07
N THR A 56 -8.44 5.29 -5.33
CA THR A 56 -8.89 5.71 -3.99
C THR A 56 -8.33 4.73 -3.00
N ILE A 57 -7.53 5.19 -2.04
CA ILE A 57 -6.95 4.33 -1.01
C ILE A 57 -7.57 4.70 0.34
N ARG A 58 -8.00 3.70 1.08
CA ARG A 58 -8.48 3.84 2.45
C ARG A 58 -7.41 3.36 3.40
N ILE A 59 -6.99 4.23 4.30
CA ILE A 59 -5.94 3.93 5.29
C ILE A 59 -6.62 3.32 6.51
N GLU A 60 -6.30 2.07 6.81
CA GLU A 60 -6.83 1.35 7.97
C GLU A 60 -5.92 1.51 9.18
N ASN A 61 -4.62 1.32 8.96
CA ASN A 61 -3.62 1.39 10.02
C ASN A 61 -2.57 2.43 9.65
N PRO A 62 -2.72 3.68 10.14
CA PRO A 62 -1.73 4.73 9.90
C PRO A 62 -0.37 4.37 10.50
N ALA A 63 0.70 4.92 9.93
CA ALA A 63 2.04 4.86 10.51
C ALA A 63 2.02 5.38 11.96
N GLY A 64 2.76 4.71 12.84
CA GLY A 64 2.79 4.97 14.28
C GLY A 64 1.72 4.22 15.09
N SER A 65 0.63 3.79 14.47
CA SER A 65 -0.43 3.01 15.15
C SER A 65 -0.01 1.57 15.46
N VAL A 66 -0.79 0.88 16.28
CA VAL A 66 -0.63 -0.57 16.52
C VAL A 66 -1.80 -1.34 15.90
N ARG A 67 -1.50 -2.15 14.88
CA ARG A 67 -2.44 -3.11 14.31
C ARG A 67 -2.46 -4.36 15.18
N ARG A 68 -3.64 -4.90 15.46
CA ARG A 68 -3.81 -6.09 16.30
C ARG A 68 -4.63 -7.14 15.57
N GLY A 69 -4.30 -8.40 15.78
CA GLY A 69 -5.09 -9.54 15.38
C GLY A 69 -5.24 -10.54 16.51
N ASN A 70 -5.61 -11.77 16.18
CA ASN A 70 -5.82 -12.81 17.18
C ASN A 70 -4.49 -13.31 17.76
N GLY A 71 -4.07 -12.72 18.88
CA GLY A 71 -2.84 -13.10 19.59
C GLY A 71 -1.55 -12.46 19.06
N TRP A 72 -1.66 -11.47 18.17
CA TRP A 72 -0.50 -10.73 17.65
C TRP A 72 -0.77 -9.22 17.60
N GLU A 73 0.29 -8.42 17.72
CA GLU A 73 0.26 -6.99 17.50
C GLU A 73 1.49 -6.53 16.71
N THR A 74 1.31 -5.53 15.84
CA THR A 74 2.36 -4.98 14.99
C THR A 74 2.30 -3.46 15.06
N ARG A 75 3.43 -2.84 15.40
CA ARG A 75 3.57 -1.38 15.30
C ARG A 75 3.82 -0.99 13.85
N MET A 76 2.91 -0.19 13.29
CA MET A 76 2.97 0.22 11.89
C MET A 76 4.06 1.26 11.68
N LYS A 77 5.00 1.00 10.77
CA LYS A 77 6.02 1.99 10.36
C LYS A 77 5.58 2.84 9.17
N TYR A 78 4.71 2.29 8.33
CA TYR A 78 4.16 2.92 7.14
C TYR A 78 2.63 2.85 7.21
N ASP A 79 1.96 3.78 6.52
CA ASP A 79 0.50 3.75 6.38
C ASP A 79 0.12 2.48 5.61
N TYR A 80 -0.90 1.77 6.11
CA TYR A 80 -1.42 0.55 5.52
C TYR A 80 -2.93 0.65 5.35
N GLY A 81 -3.42 0.06 4.27
CA GLY A 81 -4.83 -0.14 4.04
C GLY A 81 -5.04 -0.78 2.68
N TYR A 82 -6.06 -0.33 1.95
CA TYR A 82 -6.48 -1.01 0.73
C TYR A 82 -6.96 -0.05 -0.36
N ILE A 83 -6.92 -0.52 -1.61
CA ILE A 83 -7.38 0.23 -2.78
C ILE A 83 -8.88 0.00 -2.96
N SER A 84 -9.68 1.04 -2.73
CA SER A 84 -11.11 0.91 -2.67
C SER A 84 -11.76 0.63 -4.03
N GLY A 85 -12.67 -0.33 -4.03
CA GLY A 85 -13.29 -0.89 -5.22
C GLY A 85 -12.28 -1.58 -6.11
N SER A 86 -11.36 -2.36 -5.56
CA SER A 86 -10.57 -3.34 -6.29
C SER A 86 -10.95 -4.73 -5.76
N ASN A 87 -10.72 -5.78 -6.54
CA ASN A 87 -10.99 -7.15 -6.07
C ASN A 87 -9.73 -8.01 -6.20
N GLY A 88 -9.10 -8.27 -5.06
CA GLY A 88 -8.00 -9.22 -4.91
C GLY A 88 -8.43 -10.66 -5.19
N VAL A 89 -7.45 -11.56 -5.17
CA VAL A 89 -7.64 -13.01 -5.45
C VAL A 89 -8.47 -13.70 -4.37
N ASP A 90 -8.30 -13.25 -3.14
CA ASP A 90 -8.99 -13.71 -1.94
C ASP A 90 -10.44 -13.22 -1.85
N GLY A 91 -10.83 -12.27 -2.71
CA GLY A 91 -12.14 -11.63 -2.71
C GLY A 91 -12.19 -10.33 -1.89
N ASP A 92 -11.09 -9.95 -1.25
CA ASP A 92 -10.95 -8.69 -0.52
C ASP A 92 -10.31 -7.61 -1.40
N GLU A 93 -10.33 -6.35 -0.96
CA GLU A 93 -9.71 -5.25 -1.69
C GLU A 93 -8.17 -5.36 -1.68
N VAL A 94 -7.50 -4.93 -2.75
CA VAL A 94 -6.04 -5.02 -2.87
C VAL A 94 -5.35 -4.22 -1.76
N ASP A 95 -4.53 -4.90 -0.96
CA ASP A 95 -3.75 -4.30 0.12
C ASP A 95 -2.60 -3.42 -0.39
N VAL A 96 -2.34 -2.35 0.35
CA VAL A 96 -1.30 -1.37 0.02
C VAL A 96 -0.59 -0.79 1.24
N TYR A 97 0.74 -0.79 1.18
CA TYR A 97 1.63 0.01 2.02
C TYR A 97 2.05 1.28 1.27
N ILE A 98 2.05 2.40 1.98
CA ILE A 98 2.31 3.72 1.41
C ILE A 98 3.65 4.26 1.93
N GLY A 99 4.61 4.40 1.02
CA GLY A 99 5.90 5.04 1.23
C GLY A 99 5.87 6.55 1.02
N PRO A 100 6.96 7.26 1.36
CA PRO A 100 6.99 8.72 1.37
C PRO A 100 7.06 9.38 -0.02
N ASN A 101 7.41 8.64 -1.07
CA ASN A 101 7.82 9.20 -2.37
C ASN A 101 6.76 9.02 -3.48
N LEU A 102 5.47 9.07 -3.13
CA LEU A 102 4.34 8.77 -4.04
C LEU A 102 4.30 9.55 -5.36
N ASP A 103 4.82 10.78 -5.35
CA ASP A 103 4.76 11.68 -6.50
C ASP A 103 5.88 11.42 -7.50
N VAL A 104 7.03 10.91 -7.03
CA VAL A 104 8.26 10.77 -7.82
C VAL A 104 8.58 9.33 -8.22
N THR A 105 7.98 8.34 -7.56
CA THR A 105 8.21 6.93 -7.91
C THR A 105 7.43 6.54 -9.16
N GLU A 106 8.12 5.91 -10.09
CA GLU A 106 7.55 5.38 -11.34
C GLU A 106 7.23 3.88 -11.25
N MET A 107 7.65 3.22 -10.17
CA MET A 107 7.47 1.78 -9.94
C MET A 107 6.62 1.50 -8.69
N VAL A 108 5.84 0.43 -8.77
CA VAL A 108 5.15 -0.22 -7.66
C VAL A 108 5.73 -1.61 -7.48
N TYR A 109 5.94 -2.02 -6.24
CA TYR A 109 6.43 -3.35 -5.91
C TYR A 109 5.31 -4.17 -5.29
N VAL A 110 5.02 -5.33 -5.86
CA VAL A 110 3.96 -6.23 -5.37
C VAL A 110 4.62 -7.45 -4.75
N VAL A 111 4.45 -7.61 -3.44
CA VAL A 111 4.89 -8.81 -2.71
C VAL A 111 3.80 -9.87 -2.84
N HIS A 112 4.16 -11.01 -3.42
CA HIS A 112 3.30 -12.20 -3.46
C HIS A 112 3.51 -12.99 -2.17
N GLN A 113 2.78 -12.63 -1.13
CA GLN A 113 2.96 -13.17 0.21
C GLN A 113 2.71 -14.69 0.23
N ARG A 114 3.52 -15.38 1.03
CA ARG A 114 3.37 -16.82 1.28
C ARG A 114 2.43 -17.10 2.43
N LYS A 115 1.73 -18.22 2.35
CA LYS A 115 0.76 -18.64 3.36
C LYS A 115 1.47 -19.15 4.62
N TYR A 116 1.04 -18.65 5.78
CA TYR A 116 1.53 -19.16 7.06
C TYR A 116 1.30 -20.67 7.20
N GLY A 117 2.34 -21.41 7.58
CA GLY A 117 2.28 -22.87 7.72
C GLY A 117 2.43 -23.65 6.41
N ASP A 118 2.33 -23.00 5.24
CA ASP A 118 2.60 -23.57 3.93
C ASP A 118 3.37 -22.57 3.06
N TRP A 119 4.67 -22.47 3.33
CA TRP A 119 5.56 -21.46 2.74
C TRP A 119 5.78 -21.61 1.22
N ASN A 120 5.29 -22.70 0.63
CA ASN A 120 5.34 -22.91 -0.82
C ASN A 120 4.07 -22.41 -1.53
N LYS A 121 3.05 -22.03 -0.76
CA LYS A 121 1.75 -21.60 -1.29
C LYS A 121 1.59 -20.09 -1.22
N TYR A 122 1.04 -19.53 -2.29
CA TYR A 122 0.61 -18.13 -2.37
C TYR A 122 -0.58 -17.88 -1.43
N ASP A 123 -0.58 -16.72 -0.80
CA ASP A 123 -1.66 -16.25 0.08
C ASP A 123 -2.38 -15.05 -0.56
N GLU A 124 -1.69 -13.91 -0.63
CA GLU A 124 -2.25 -12.62 -1.03
C GLU A 124 -1.18 -11.71 -1.69
N ASP A 125 -1.64 -10.67 -2.39
CA ASP A 125 -0.81 -9.62 -2.97
C ASP A 125 -0.78 -8.42 -2.02
N LYS A 126 0.42 -7.98 -1.59
CA LYS A 126 0.58 -6.71 -0.87
C LYS A 126 1.36 -5.73 -1.72
N CYS A 127 0.73 -4.60 -2.05
CA CYS A 127 1.33 -3.59 -2.91
C CYS A 127 2.13 -2.59 -2.09
N LEU A 128 3.26 -2.15 -2.61
CA LEU A 128 4.13 -1.16 -1.99
C LEU A 128 4.34 -0.03 -2.98
N ILE A 129 3.76 1.13 -2.67
CA ILE A 129 3.80 2.34 -3.50
C ILE A 129 4.65 3.41 -2.81
N GLY A 130 5.32 4.28 -3.58
CA GLY A 130 6.10 5.38 -3.00
C GLY A 130 7.44 4.97 -2.38
N PHE A 131 8.02 3.84 -2.82
CA PHE A 131 9.37 3.39 -2.47
C PHE A 131 10.32 3.53 -3.67
N MET A 132 11.56 3.96 -3.45
CA MET A 132 12.50 4.29 -4.54
C MET A 132 13.13 3.04 -5.18
N SER A 133 13.11 1.91 -4.48
CA SER A 133 13.70 0.66 -4.94
C SER A 133 12.97 -0.57 -4.40
N GLU A 134 13.20 -1.72 -5.03
CA GLU A 134 12.69 -3.00 -4.55
C GLU A 134 13.21 -3.32 -3.14
N ASP A 135 14.47 -2.99 -2.85
CA ASP A 135 15.07 -3.21 -1.53
C ASP A 135 14.40 -2.37 -0.44
N GLU A 136 14.06 -1.12 -0.72
CA GLU A 136 13.29 -0.27 0.21
C GLU A 136 11.90 -0.84 0.45
N ALA A 137 11.21 -1.26 -0.61
CA ALA A 137 9.89 -1.90 -0.49
C ALA A 137 9.98 -3.19 0.33
N LYS A 138 10.92 -4.07 0.01
CA LYS A 138 11.15 -5.32 0.76
C LYS A 138 11.45 -5.05 2.23
N ALA A 139 12.30 -4.08 2.55
CA ALA A 139 12.61 -3.70 3.91
C ALA A 139 11.38 -3.13 4.64
N ALA A 140 10.54 -2.35 3.94
CA ALA A 140 9.29 -1.84 4.47
C ALA A 140 8.32 -2.98 4.79
N TYR A 141 8.10 -3.92 3.87
CA TYR A 141 7.25 -5.10 4.09
C TYR A 141 7.73 -5.91 5.30
N LEU A 142 9.01 -6.31 5.31
CA LEU A 142 9.58 -7.14 6.38
C LEU A 142 9.56 -6.44 7.74
N ALA A 143 9.51 -5.11 7.79
CA ALA A 143 9.43 -4.39 9.05
C ALA A 143 8.10 -4.57 9.81
N HIS A 144 7.09 -5.16 9.16
CA HIS A 144 5.78 -5.44 9.75
C HIS A 144 5.53 -6.93 10.02
N TYR A 145 6.51 -7.81 9.79
CA TYR A 145 6.41 -9.25 10.04
C TYR A 145 7.55 -9.74 10.92
N ASP A 146 7.23 -10.55 11.92
CA ASP A 146 8.23 -11.17 12.80
C ASP A 146 8.92 -12.39 12.13
N ASP A 147 8.32 -12.91 11.06
CA ASP A 147 8.83 -14.05 10.30
C ASP A 147 9.11 -13.65 8.84
N PRO A 148 10.37 -13.64 8.39
CA PRO A 148 10.70 -13.23 7.03
C PRO A 148 10.21 -14.23 5.97
N ARG A 149 9.75 -15.43 6.35
CA ARG A 149 9.23 -16.43 5.40
C ARG A 149 7.91 -16.03 4.75
N PHE A 150 7.18 -15.08 5.33
CA PHE A 150 6.02 -14.46 4.68
C PHE A 150 6.37 -13.78 3.36
N LEU A 151 7.61 -13.28 3.23
CA LEU A 151 8.09 -12.70 1.99
C LEU A 151 8.19 -13.79 0.91
N GLY A 152 7.34 -13.68 -0.10
CA GLY A 152 7.47 -14.42 -1.35
C GLY A 152 8.13 -13.59 -2.46
N PRO A 153 7.96 -14.00 -3.73
CA PRO A 153 8.50 -13.25 -4.87
C PRO A 153 7.96 -11.82 -4.91
N ILE A 154 8.78 -10.88 -5.37
CA ILE A 154 8.38 -9.49 -5.61
C ILE A 154 8.27 -9.28 -7.12
N THR A 155 7.21 -8.62 -7.56
CA THR A 155 7.07 -8.14 -8.94
C THR A 155 7.13 -6.62 -8.94
N ALA A 156 8.06 -6.04 -9.69
CA ALA A 156 8.11 -4.61 -9.96
C ALA A 156 7.25 -4.31 -11.20
N LEU A 157 6.34 -3.33 -11.08
CA LEU A 157 5.45 -2.88 -12.15
C LEU A 157 5.58 -1.36 -12.32
N PRO A 158 5.60 -0.84 -13.55
CA PRO A 158 5.36 0.57 -13.78
C PRO A 158 4.04 1.02 -13.14
N VAL A 159 4.00 2.21 -12.58
CA VAL A 159 2.82 2.75 -11.87
C VAL A 159 1.59 2.77 -12.78
N GLU A 160 1.74 3.15 -14.05
CA GLU A 160 0.65 3.18 -15.03
C GLU A 160 0.08 1.78 -15.26
N GLU A 161 0.93 0.77 -15.46
CA GLU A 161 0.52 -0.62 -15.64
C GLU A 161 -0.17 -1.16 -14.37
N PHE A 162 0.36 -0.84 -13.20
CA PHE A 162 -0.26 -1.19 -11.92
C PHE A 162 -1.68 -0.62 -11.81
N ILE A 163 -1.88 0.65 -12.12
CA ILE A 163 -3.19 1.32 -12.07
C ILE A 163 -4.18 0.63 -13.01
N GLU A 164 -3.75 0.29 -14.23
CA GLU A 164 -4.59 -0.42 -15.20
C GLU A 164 -4.99 -1.81 -14.69
N LYS A 165 -4.03 -2.58 -14.16
CA LYS A 165 -4.29 -3.89 -13.56
C LYS A 165 -5.26 -3.81 -12.38
N VAL A 166 -5.06 -2.86 -11.46
CA VAL A 166 -5.96 -2.65 -10.33
C VAL A 166 -7.36 -2.28 -10.80
N LYS A 167 -7.50 -1.41 -11.81
CA LYS A 167 -8.82 -1.09 -12.37
C LYS A 167 -9.47 -2.30 -13.02
N ALA A 168 -8.72 -3.15 -13.72
CA ALA A 168 -9.24 -4.37 -14.33
C ALA A 168 -9.80 -5.35 -13.28
N THR A 169 -9.25 -5.37 -12.06
CA THR A 169 -9.77 -6.22 -10.98
C THR A 169 -11.23 -5.94 -10.61
N ARG A 170 -11.73 -4.73 -10.90
CA ARG A 170 -13.14 -4.35 -10.67
C ARG A 170 -14.13 -5.23 -11.41
N GLU A 171 -13.73 -5.65 -12.61
CA GLU A 171 -14.55 -6.46 -13.50
C GLU A 171 -14.23 -7.95 -13.34
N GLN A 172 -12.98 -8.28 -13.01
CA GLN A 172 -12.52 -9.67 -12.83
C GLN A 172 -11.48 -9.77 -11.71
N SER A 173 -11.85 -10.39 -10.59
CA SER A 173 -10.92 -10.66 -9.49
C SER A 173 -9.71 -11.50 -9.96
N GLY A 174 -8.51 -11.18 -9.47
CA GLY A 174 -7.31 -11.93 -9.84
C GLY A 174 -6.01 -11.34 -9.30
N MET A 175 -4.91 -12.10 -9.43
CA MET A 175 -3.58 -11.64 -9.00
C MET A 175 -3.20 -10.45 -9.87
N ILE A 176 -2.64 -9.41 -9.29
CA ILE A 176 -2.20 -8.23 -10.06
C ILE A 176 -1.18 -8.67 -11.12
N LYS A 177 -0.33 -9.65 -10.77
CA LYS A 177 0.60 -10.29 -11.70
C LYS A 177 -0.10 -11.07 -12.83
N SER A 178 -1.19 -11.78 -12.54
CA SER A 178 -1.87 -12.67 -13.49
C SER A 178 -2.93 -11.99 -14.35
N MET A 179 -3.32 -10.76 -14.04
CA MET A 179 -4.21 -9.98 -14.90
C MET A 179 -3.53 -9.68 -16.23
N ILE A 180 -3.94 -10.43 -17.24
CA ILE A 180 -3.61 -10.22 -18.65
C ILE A 180 -4.42 -9.00 -19.11
N LEU A 181 -3.73 -7.92 -19.46
CA LEU A 181 -4.35 -6.81 -20.15
C LEU A 181 -4.71 -7.29 -21.57
N PHE A 182 -6.01 -7.50 -21.84
CA PHE A 182 -6.46 -7.66 -23.22
C PHE A 182 -6.35 -6.30 -23.91
N PHE A 183 -5.23 -6.07 -24.60
CA PHE A 183 -5.11 -4.97 -25.55
C PHE A 183 -6.17 -5.17 -26.63
N LYS A 184 -7.32 -4.50 -26.49
CA LYS A 184 -8.22 -4.30 -27.62
C LYS A 184 -7.57 -3.21 -28.48
N ALA A 185 -6.69 -3.64 -29.38
CA ALA A 185 -6.20 -2.82 -30.47
C ALA A 185 -7.40 -2.40 -31.33
N ASN A 186 -8.08 -1.31 -30.97
CA ASN A 186 -8.95 -0.59 -31.88
C ASN A 186 -8.06 0.29 -32.77
N VAL A 187 -7.30 -0.38 -33.64
CA VAL A 187 -6.68 0.26 -34.80
C VAL A 187 -7.76 0.31 -35.88
N ASN A 188 -8.23 1.53 -36.15
CA ASN A 188 -8.76 2.02 -37.41
C ASN A 188 -9.56 1.02 -38.28
N ARG A 189 -10.90 1.11 -38.22
CA ARG A 189 -11.73 1.01 -39.42
C ARG A 189 -12.37 2.35 -39.71
N CYS A 190 -11.55 3.25 -40.25
CA CYS A 190 -12.01 4.26 -41.19
C CYS A 190 -11.51 3.81 -42.57
N SER A 191 -12.43 3.64 -43.52
CA SER A 191 -12.33 3.26 -44.95
C SER A 191 -13.51 2.29 -45.19
N ILE A 192 -14.51 2.51 -46.04
CA ILE A 192 -14.81 3.50 -47.10
C ILE A 192 -16.35 3.56 -47.17
#